data_AF-A0A364LH24-F1
#
_entry.id   AF-A0A364LH24-F1
#
_cell.length_a   1.000
_cell.length_b   1.000
_cell.length_c   1.000
_cell.angle_alpha   90.00
_cell.angle_beta   90.00
_cell.angle_gamma   90.00
#
_symmetry.space_group_name_H-M   'P 1'
#
loop_
_entity.id
_entity.type
_entity.pdbx_description
1 polymer ?
#
loop_
_entity_poly.entity_id
_entity_poly.type
_entity_poly.pdbx_seq_one_letter_code
_entity_poly.pdbx_strand_id
1 'polypeptide(L)'
;MPRSSKGFIAIDIDGTTLVEKIDKNPLYGLRNKQSHMRQVLLEYVRRAQKEGYDILILTARPGFVDRGLQALSSYLGTKPTNEIVNILEAYDVHNVEIVRAPAGLKGHKMAEILQLYHQEGHNDAIGLLFDDQLKQVNDVIAQNNSKLVAIDINSAADLDKFWIETKIPVTGRNPFHPENLIKNIKETHPEISLLYKNIEQIRFPQEAELIRKIVDDLSIRIYEAKHRAYHPEINWVNNAITGIHTIINKLSKDNPHIRQAELDAISQIIFGTDDLSKVVPNSQIEVLLQDLMIDLKDFALRDELLKTLENYKSQFQSSALVKEQPGNLIEINRINQLIDKLETIPHASEALAAFANSLQKNEHEYCTSTWWQPIGNLLSQSPTVNSLATISKSHQFRQRISEMKDDCIPNEGSGLKL
;
A
#
# COMPACT_ATOMS: atom_id res chain seq x y z
N MET A 1 15.61 -11.77 32.64
CA MET A 1 14.31 -11.73 33.31
C MET A 1 13.47 -12.86 32.75
N PRO A 2 12.54 -13.48 33.50
CA PRO A 2 11.59 -14.42 32.92
C PRO A 2 10.80 -13.73 31.81
N ARG A 3 10.47 -14.44 30.73
CA ARG A 3 9.72 -13.86 29.61
C ARG A 3 8.29 -13.53 30.03
N SER A 4 7.71 -12.52 29.38
CA SER A 4 6.34 -12.10 29.63
C SER A 4 5.33 -13.14 29.16
N SER A 5 4.30 -13.41 29.97
CA SER A 5 3.17 -14.24 29.56
C SER A 5 2.31 -13.60 28.45
N LYS A 6 2.42 -12.29 28.22
CA LYS A 6 1.72 -11.59 27.13
C LYS A 6 2.46 -11.70 25.79
N GLY A 7 3.74 -12.03 25.80
CA GLY A 7 4.60 -12.02 24.62
C GLY A 7 5.35 -10.71 24.48
N PHE A 8 5.48 -10.21 23.24
CA PHE A 8 6.43 -9.15 22.94
C PHE A 8 6.02 -8.17 21.85
N ILE A 9 6.58 -6.96 21.93
CA ILE A 9 6.55 -5.94 20.89
C ILE A 9 7.96 -5.77 20.33
N ALA A 10 8.14 -6.11 19.05
CA ALA A 10 9.31 -5.84 18.27
C ALA A 10 9.17 -4.50 17.53
N ILE A 11 10.22 -3.69 17.57
CA ILE A 11 10.28 -2.39 16.92
C ILE A 11 11.43 -2.43 15.94
N ASP A 12 11.15 -2.19 14.67
CA ASP A 12 12.22 -1.87 13.73
C ASP A 12 12.78 -0.46 14.00
N ILE A 13 14.06 -0.28 13.74
CA ILE A 13 14.73 1.01 13.93
C ILE A 13 15.14 1.67 12.61
N ASP A 14 15.19 0.92 11.51
CA ASP A 14 15.71 1.39 10.22
C ASP A 14 14.55 1.86 9.31
N GLY A 15 14.11 3.10 9.49
CA GLY A 15 13.00 3.72 8.74
C GLY A 15 11.70 3.83 9.55
N THR A 16 11.53 2.93 10.52
CA THR A 16 10.38 2.87 11.43
C THR A 16 10.46 3.89 12.57
N THR A 17 11.64 4.00 13.20
CA THR A 17 12.00 5.23 13.90
C THR A 17 12.30 6.29 12.84
N LEU A 18 12.00 7.59 13.07
CA LEU A 18 12.35 8.68 12.14
C LEU A 18 13.87 8.90 12.13
N VAL A 19 14.59 7.88 11.71
CA VAL A 19 15.77 8.03 10.91
C VAL A 19 15.20 8.37 9.53
N GLU A 20 15.39 9.60 9.06
CA GLU A 20 15.12 9.90 7.66
C GLU A 20 15.82 8.83 6.82
N LYS A 21 15.06 8.14 5.96
CA LYS A 21 15.54 7.03 5.17
C LYS A 21 16.88 7.38 4.51
N ILE A 22 17.79 6.42 4.50
CA ILE A 22 18.94 6.44 3.58
C ILE A 22 18.46 6.24 2.12
N ASP A 23 17.16 6.06 1.88
CA ASP A 23 16.63 5.78 0.56
C ASP A 23 16.43 7.03 -0.31
N LYS A 24 17.01 6.88 -1.51
CA LYS A 24 17.06 7.74 -2.70
C LYS A 24 18.21 8.75 -2.78
N ASN A 25 18.89 9.09 -1.69
CA ASN A 25 20.14 9.85 -1.77
C ASN A 25 21.10 9.52 -0.60
N PRO A 26 22.18 8.74 -0.84
CA PRO A 26 23.16 8.39 0.19
C PRO A 26 23.78 9.61 0.89
N LEU A 27 23.80 10.77 0.24
CA LEU A 27 24.36 12.02 0.77
C LEU A 27 23.39 12.77 1.70
N TYR A 28 22.11 12.40 1.75
CA TYR A 28 21.11 13.10 2.55
C TYR A 28 21.21 12.73 4.04
N GLY A 29 21.40 11.44 4.37
CA GLY A 29 21.70 10.99 5.73
C GLY A 29 23.04 11.50 6.30
N LEU A 30 23.96 11.92 5.41
CA LEU A 30 25.22 12.61 5.75
C LEU A 30 25.04 14.13 6.01
N ARG A 31 23.90 14.71 5.61
CA ARG A 31 23.61 16.15 5.74
C ARG A 31 22.58 16.46 6.81
N ASN A 32 21.73 15.49 7.18
CA ASN A 32 20.80 15.66 8.28
C ASN A 32 21.41 15.17 9.60
N LYS A 33 21.26 15.96 10.67
CA LYS A 33 21.77 15.68 12.02
C LYS A 33 20.67 15.18 12.98
N GLN A 34 19.44 15.04 12.50
CA GLN A 34 18.27 14.76 13.34
C GLN A 34 17.82 13.31 13.17
N SER A 35 17.83 12.57 14.28
CA SER A 35 17.27 11.21 14.40
C SER A 35 16.28 11.22 15.55
N HIS A 36 15.04 10.82 15.30
CA HIS A 36 14.00 10.85 16.32
C HIS A 36 13.15 9.58 16.27
N MET A 37 12.70 9.10 17.41
CA MET A 37 11.60 8.13 17.40
C MET A 37 10.27 8.88 17.26
N ARG A 38 9.33 8.27 16.54
CA ARG A 38 7.96 8.79 16.40
C ARG A 38 7.31 8.85 17.77
N GLN A 39 6.61 9.94 18.08
CA GLN A 39 5.91 10.07 19.35
C GLN A 39 4.81 9.03 19.49
N VAL A 40 4.09 8.75 18.40
CA VAL A 40 3.06 7.71 18.35
C VAL A 40 3.64 6.34 18.73
N LEU A 41 4.76 5.96 18.10
CA LEU A 41 5.43 4.68 18.37
C LEU A 41 5.92 4.58 19.83
N LEU A 42 6.54 5.65 20.33
CA LEU A 42 6.99 5.74 21.73
C LEU A 42 5.83 5.51 22.71
N GLU A 43 4.69 6.14 22.48
CA GLU A 43 3.52 5.97 23.34
C GLU A 43 3.00 4.53 23.33
N TYR A 44 2.95 3.91 22.15
CA TYR A 44 2.42 2.55 21.98
C TYR A 44 3.32 1.54 22.70
N VAL A 45 4.62 1.66 22.52
CA VAL A 45 5.64 0.83 23.18
C VAL A 45 5.60 1.01 24.69
N ARG A 46 5.52 2.25 25.16
CA ARG A 46 5.43 2.56 26.60
C ARG A 46 4.19 1.94 27.23
N ARG A 47 3.04 1.98 26.53
CA ARG A 47 1.80 1.35 27.01
C ARG A 47 1.91 -0.16 27.03
N ALA A 48 2.44 -0.76 25.97
CA ALA A 48 2.65 -2.21 25.92
C ALA A 48 3.57 -2.66 27.06
N GLN A 49 4.66 -1.94 27.33
CA GLN A 49 5.53 -2.29 28.45
C GLN A 49 4.85 -2.15 29.81
N LYS A 50 4.07 -1.09 30.04
CA LYS A 50 3.28 -0.94 31.28
C LYS A 50 2.28 -2.08 31.49
N GLU A 51 1.76 -2.62 30.39
CA GLU A 51 0.88 -3.77 30.37
C GLU A 51 1.63 -5.10 30.51
N GLY A 52 2.96 -5.07 30.51
CA GLY A 52 3.83 -6.21 30.78
C GLY A 52 4.33 -6.92 29.53
N TYR A 53 4.19 -6.36 28.33
CA TYR A 53 4.85 -6.92 27.14
C TYR A 53 6.37 -6.70 27.21
N ASP A 54 7.14 -7.68 26.74
CA ASP A 54 8.57 -7.49 26.53
C ASP A 54 8.80 -6.60 25.30
N ILE A 55 9.79 -5.71 25.36
CA ILE A 55 10.12 -4.80 24.27
C ILE A 55 11.42 -5.24 23.62
N LEU A 56 11.40 -5.41 22.30
CA LEU A 56 12.58 -5.75 21.51
C LEU A 56 12.81 -4.72 20.42
N ILE A 57 14.08 -4.44 20.15
CA ILE A 57 14.52 -3.86 18.89
C ILE A 57 14.82 -5.01 17.93
N LEU A 58 14.15 -5.05 16.78
CA LEU A 58 14.39 -6.04 15.73
C LEU A 58 14.96 -5.36 14.48
N THR A 59 16.28 -5.41 14.34
CA THR A 59 17.02 -4.68 13.28
C THR A 59 17.71 -5.60 12.29
N ALA A 60 17.75 -5.19 11.03
CA ALA A 60 18.57 -5.82 10.00
C ALA A 60 20.02 -5.32 9.98
N ARG A 61 20.31 -4.27 10.72
CA ARG A 61 21.64 -3.67 10.78
C ARG A 61 22.65 -4.66 11.37
N PRO A 62 23.76 -4.96 10.68
CA PRO A 62 24.84 -5.77 11.25
C PRO A 62 25.54 -5.03 12.40
N GLY A 63 25.98 -5.75 13.43
CA GLY A 63 26.60 -5.14 14.61
C GLY A 63 27.91 -4.36 14.34
N PHE A 64 28.62 -4.64 13.23
CA PHE A 64 29.79 -3.85 12.84
C PHE A 64 29.42 -2.47 12.29
N VAL A 65 28.24 -2.32 11.67
CA VAL A 65 27.73 -1.04 11.17
C VAL A 65 27.43 -0.11 12.35
N ASP A 66 26.88 -0.63 13.45
CA ASP A 66 26.63 0.16 14.66
C ASP A 66 27.90 0.77 15.26
N ARG A 67 29.04 0.07 15.21
CA ARG A 67 30.33 0.63 15.64
C ARG A 67 30.77 1.80 14.76
N GLY A 68 30.55 1.67 13.45
CA GLY A 68 30.81 2.74 12.48
C GLY A 68 29.93 3.96 12.72
N LEU A 69 28.62 3.75 12.95
CA LEU A 69 27.69 4.82 13.30
C LEU A 69 28.08 5.51 14.61
N GLN A 70 28.56 4.76 15.60
CA GLN A 70 28.98 5.34 16.87
C GLN A 70 30.19 6.27 16.71
N ALA A 71 31.14 5.93 15.84
CA ALA A 71 32.27 6.79 15.52
C ALA A 71 31.87 8.05 14.72
N LEU A 72 30.73 8.01 14.01
CA LEU A 72 30.25 9.07 13.13
C LEU A 72 28.98 9.78 13.63
N SER A 73 28.57 9.54 14.87
CA SER A 73 27.27 9.97 15.41
C SER A 73 27.07 11.49 15.42
N SER A 74 28.16 12.27 15.42
CA SER A 74 28.11 13.73 15.33
C SER A 74 27.89 14.27 13.91
N TYR A 75 28.01 13.41 12.90
CA TYR A 75 27.95 13.76 11.48
C TYR A 75 26.80 13.07 10.73
N LEU A 76 26.19 12.04 11.31
CA LEU A 76 25.11 11.27 10.72
C LEU A 76 23.82 11.43 11.53
N GLY A 77 22.70 11.60 10.81
CA GLY A 77 21.37 11.57 11.39
C GLY A 77 20.86 10.16 11.72
N THR A 78 21.64 9.12 11.45
CA THR A 78 21.30 7.74 11.84
C THR A 78 21.98 7.40 13.16
N LYS A 79 21.17 7.12 14.20
CA LYS A 79 21.69 6.75 15.53
C LYS A 79 22.12 5.28 15.59
N PRO A 80 23.20 4.95 16.32
CA PRO A 80 23.53 3.57 16.69
C PRO A 80 22.41 2.93 17.51
N THR A 81 22.23 1.61 17.43
CA THR A 81 21.15 0.91 18.16
C THR A 81 21.14 1.20 19.66
N ASN A 82 22.31 1.24 20.31
CA ASN A 82 22.39 1.52 21.75
C ASN A 82 21.93 2.94 22.13
N GLU A 83 22.09 3.92 21.24
CA GLU A 83 21.59 5.27 21.49
C GLU A 83 20.05 5.30 21.41
N ILE A 84 19.45 4.46 20.56
CA ILE A 84 18.00 4.29 20.51
C ILE A 84 17.48 3.65 21.79
N VAL A 85 18.19 2.66 22.35
CA VAL A 85 17.89 2.10 23.69
C VAL A 85 17.91 3.21 24.75
N ASN A 86 18.93 4.07 24.76
CA ASN A 86 18.99 5.18 25.71
C ASN A 86 17.83 6.17 25.54
N ILE A 87 17.37 6.40 24.31
CA ILE A 87 16.18 7.22 24.06
C ILE A 87 14.95 6.51 24.63
N LEU A 88 14.75 5.22 24.36
CA LEU A 88 13.64 4.44 24.93
C LEU A 88 13.63 4.53 26.47
N GLU A 89 14.79 4.39 27.11
CA GLU A 89 14.94 4.50 28.55
C GLU A 89 14.57 5.89 29.08
N ALA A 90 14.92 6.96 28.35
CA ALA A 90 14.52 8.33 28.70
C ALA A 90 13.00 8.58 28.59
N TYR A 91 12.26 7.67 27.93
CA TYR A 91 10.79 7.68 27.83
C TYR A 91 10.14 6.57 28.70
N ASP A 92 10.83 6.11 29.74
CA ASP A 92 10.37 5.07 30.67
C ASP A 92 10.14 3.70 29.98
N VAL A 93 10.89 3.40 28.92
CA VAL A 93 10.91 2.08 28.27
C VAL A 93 12.24 1.39 28.58
N HIS A 94 12.20 0.39 29.46
CA HIS A 94 13.39 -0.28 30.00
C HIS A 94 13.52 -1.72 29.54
N ASN A 95 14.65 -2.37 29.88
CA ASN A 95 14.89 -3.80 29.62
C ASN A 95 14.70 -4.21 28.15
N VAL A 96 15.08 -3.32 27.22
CA VAL A 96 14.90 -3.54 25.78
C VAL A 96 15.92 -4.57 25.29
N GLU A 97 15.44 -5.68 24.72
CA GLU A 97 16.30 -6.69 24.09
C GLU A 97 16.64 -6.27 22.64
N ILE A 98 17.88 -6.47 22.20
CA ILE A 98 18.28 -6.23 20.81
C ILE A 98 18.38 -7.57 20.09
N VAL A 99 17.53 -7.76 19.08
CA VAL A 99 17.55 -8.92 18.19
C VAL A 99 17.89 -8.47 16.77
N ARG A 100 18.69 -9.29 16.08
CA ARG A 100 19.11 -9.03 14.70
C ARG A 100 18.59 -10.10 13.76
N ALA A 101 18.02 -9.67 12.64
CA ALA A 101 17.53 -10.52 11.57
C ALA A 101 17.72 -9.83 10.22
N PRO A 102 18.27 -10.49 9.19
CA PRO A 102 18.40 -9.89 7.87
C PRO A 102 17.05 -9.36 7.33
N ALA A 103 17.11 -8.34 6.46
CA ALA A 103 15.90 -7.73 5.89
C ALA A 103 15.10 -8.76 5.07
N GLY A 104 13.81 -8.93 5.41
CA GLY A 104 12.94 -9.94 4.82
C GLY A 104 13.03 -11.33 5.48
N LEU A 105 13.63 -11.42 6.67
CA LEU A 105 13.60 -12.60 7.54
C LEU A 105 13.16 -12.26 8.98
N LYS A 106 12.52 -11.11 9.17
CA LYS A 106 12.04 -10.66 10.48
C LYS A 106 10.87 -11.51 10.96
N GLY A 107 9.95 -11.91 10.09
CA GLY A 107 8.83 -12.79 10.40
C GLY A 107 9.30 -14.14 10.93
N HIS A 108 10.24 -14.77 10.24
CA HIS A 108 10.88 -16.00 10.70
C HIS A 108 11.54 -15.80 12.07
N LYS A 109 12.26 -14.69 12.26
CA LYS A 109 12.91 -14.43 13.55
C LYS A 109 11.90 -14.25 14.68
N MET A 110 10.79 -13.57 14.42
CA MET A 110 9.72 -13.42 15.40
C MET A 110 9.06 -14.75 15.74
N ALA A 111 8.88 -15.64 14.76
CA ALA A 111 8.37 -16.99 15.01
C ALA A 111 9.30 -17.79 15.94
N GLU A 112 10.62 -17.72 15.70
CA GLU A 112 11.61 -18.33 16.60
C GLU A 112 11.52 -17.77 18.01
N ILE A 113 11.46 -16.44 18.16
CA ILE A 113 11.34 -15.79 19.47
C ILE A 113 10.05 -16.26 20.16
N LEU A 114 8.91 -16.22 19.47
CA LEU A 114 7.62 -16.62 20.02
C LEU A 114 7.63 -18.08 20.49
N GLN A 115 8.33 -18.98 19.78
CA GLN A 115 8.48 -20.36 20.19
C GLN A 115 9.18 -20.48 21.56
N LEU A 116 10.13 -19.59 21.88
CA LEU A 116 10.77 -19.56 23.21
C LEU A 116 9.76 -19.21 24.31
N TYR A 117 8.84 -18.27 24.06
CA TYR A 117 7.75 -17.96 25.01
C TYR A 117 6.87 -19.18 25.26
N HIS A 118 6.52 -19.91 24.20
CA HIS A 118 5.69 -21.11 24.31
C HIS A 118 6.41 -22.23 25.07
N GLN A 119 7.72 -22.40 24.88
CA GLN A 119 8.55 -23.35 25.62
C GLN A 119 8.61 -23.03 27.12
N GLU A 120 8.51 -21.74 27.49
CA GLU A 120 8.40 -21.28 28.88
C GLU A 120 6.96 -21.39 29.44
N GLY A 121 6.02 -21.96 28.68
CA GLY A 121 4.64 -22.21 29.09
C GLY A 121 3.66 -21.07 28.75
N HIS A 122 4.11 -20.04 28.02
CA HIS A 122 3.28 -18.89 27.65
C HIS A 122 2.61 -19.09 26.28
N ASN A 123 1.78 -20.14 26.14
CA ASN A 123 1.13 -20.50 24.86
C ASN A 123 0.20 -19.44 24.27
N ASP A 124 -0.24 -18.48 25.09
CA ASP A 124 -1.10 -17.39 24.66
C ASP A 124 -0.36 -16.12 24.24
N ALA A 125 0.97 -16.09 24.40
CA ALA A 125 1.81 -14.98 24.01
C ALA A 125 1.61 -14.61 22.53
N ILE A 126 1.71 -13.31 22.24
CA ILE A 126 1.68 -12.78 20.88
C ILE A 126 2.97 -12.02 20.58
N GLY A 127 3.40 -12.01 19.32
CA GLY A 127 4.49 -11.19 18.83
C GLY A 127 3.96 -10.12 17.89
N LEU A 128 4.18 -8.85 18.21
CA LEU A 128 3.80 -7.72 17.36
C LEU A 128 5.04 -7.03 16.78
N LEU A 129 5.02 -6.69 15.49
CA LEU A 129 6.06 -5.88 14.84
C LEU A 129 5.50 -4.52 14.47
N PHE A 130 6.21 -3.46 14.86
CA PHE A 130 6.08 -2.15 14.23
C PHE A 130 7.17 -1.99 13.17
N ASP A 131 6.77 -1.74 11.93
CA ASP A 131 7.69 -1.48 10.81
C ASP A 131 7.08 -0.43 9.85
N ASP A 132 7.90 0.35 9.14
CA ASP A 132 7.45 1.26 8.07
C ASP A 132 7.62 0.63 6.68
N GLN A 133 8.35 -0.47 6.57
CA GLN A 133 8.60 -1.16 5.32
C GLN A 133 7.58 -2.28 5.13
N LEU A 134 6.75 -2.12 4.10
CA LEU A 134 5.75 -3.10 3.71
C LEU A 134 6.35 -4.49 3.45
N LYS A 135 7.60 -4.58 2.96
CA LYS A 135 8.32 -5.85 2.80
C LYS A 135 8.40 -6.64 4.11
N GLN A 136 8.67 -5.97 5.23
CA GLN A 136 8.82 -6.62 6.54
C GLN A 136 7.45 -6.98 7.12
N VAL A 137 6.46 -6.08 6.97
CA VAL A 137 5.07 -6.36 7.34
C VAL A 137 4.57 -7.63 6.65
N ASN A 138 4.81 -7.74 5.34
CA ASN A 138 4.42 -8.91 4.56
C ASN A 138 5.21 -10.17 4.89
N ASP A 139 6.48 -10.06 5.30
CA ASP A 139 7.27 -11.22 5.76
C ASP A 139 6.70 -11.84 7.05
N VAL A 140 6.19 -11.01 7.97
CA VAL A 140 5.47 -11.49 9.16
C VAL A 140 4.14 -12.14 8.78
N ILE A 141 3.36 -11.51 7.89
CA ILE A 141 2.07 -12.06 7.42
C ILE A 141 2.28 -13.41 6.72
N ALA A 142 3.35 -13.55 5.93
CA ALA A 142 3.68 -14.77 5.20
C ALA A 142 4.01 -15.97 6.12
N GLN A 143 4.28 -15.74 7.41
CA GLN A 143 4.45 -16.83 8.38
C GLN A 143 3.13 -17.57 8.65
N ASN A 144 1.98 -16.99 8.27
CA ASN A 144 0.65 -17.56 8.48
C ASN A 144 0.41 -18.02 9.93
N ASN A 145 0.93 -17.24 10.89
CA ASN A 145 0.81 -17.51 12.32
C ASN A 145 -0.09 -16.44 12.95
N SER A 146 -1.25 -16.83 13.46
CA SER A 146 -2.23 -15.90 14.05
C SER A 146 -1.76 -15.20 15.32
N LYS A 147 -0.68 -15.70 15.95
CA LYS A 147 -0.04 -15.07 17.12
C LYS A 147 1.05 -14.08 16.73
N LEU A 148 1.37 -13.95 15.44
CA LEU A 148 2.27 -12.94 14.91
C LEU A 148 1.47 -11.87 14.17
N VAL A 149 1.70 -10.63 14.56
CA VAL A 149 1.00 -9.47 13.99
C VAL A 149 2.05 -8.45 13.54
N ALA A 150 1.88 -7.90 12.34
CA ALA A 150 2.66 -6.75 11.89
C ALA A 150 1.76 -5.52 11.73
N ILE A 151 2.33 -4.37 12.05
CA ILE A 151 1.69 -3.07 12.09
C ILE A 151 2.52 -2.12 11.20
N ASP A 152 1.98 -1.70 10.05
CA ASP A 152 2.53 -0.55 9.33
C ASP A 152 2.24 0.71 10.14
N ILE A 153 3.28 1.35 10.66
CA ILE A 153 3.16 2.56 11.49
C ILE A 153 2.56 3.77 10.74
N ASN A 154 2.41 3.67 9.42
CA ASN A 154 1.80 4.68 8.57
C ASN A 154 0.34 4.38 8.24
N SER A 155 -0.20 3.22 8.64
CA SER A 155 -1.59 2.84 8.38
C SER A 155 -2.47 3.04 9.61
N ALA A 156 -3.54 3.82 9.46
CA ALA A 156 -4.50 4.05 10.53
C ALA A 156 -5.18 2.73 10.97
N ALA A 157 -5.50 1.85 10.01
CA ALA A 157 -6.13 0.56 10.27
C ALA A 157 -5.20 -0.39 11.04
N ASP A 158 -3.92 -0.44 10.68
CA ASP A 158 -2.95 -1.25 11.42
C ASP A 158 -2.70 -0.68 12.82
N LEU A 159 -2.61 0.64 12.96
CA LEU A 159 -2.50 1.26 14.29
C LEU A 159 -3.72 0.98 15.18
N ASP A 160 -4.92 0.82 14.59
CA ASP A 160 -6.13 0.40 15.30
C ASP A 160 -6.05 -1.08 15.71
N LYS A 161 -5.54 -1.93 14.80
CA LYS A 161 -5.29 -3.36 15.06
C LYS A 161 -4.39 -3.60 16.27
N PHE A 162 -3.39 -2.75 16.51
CA PHE A 162 -2.58 -2.82 17.73
C PHE A 162 -3.44 -2.80 19.00
N TRP A 163 -4.44 -1.91 19.08
CA TRP A 163 -5.30 -1.79 20.26
C TRP A 163 -6.20 -3.01 20.43
N ILE A 164 -6.71 -3.56 19.32
CA ILE A 164 -7.55 -4.75 19.30
C ILE A 164 -6.77 -5.97 19.80
N GLU A 165 -5.59 -6.22 19.23
CA GLU A 165 -4.79 -7.41 19.52
C GLU A 165 -4.20 -7.39 20.92
N THR A 166 -3.71 -6.22 21.36
CA THR A 166 -3.08 -6.10 22.67
C THR A 166 -4.08 -6.00 23.82
N LYS A 167 -5.35 -5.67 23.52
CA LYS A 167 -6.45 -5.42 24.47
C LYS A 167 -6.10 -4.39 25.54
N ILE A 168 -5.15 -3.50 25.24
CA ILE A 168 -4.74 -2.44 26.13
C ILE A 168 -5.90 -1.44 26.22
N PRO A 169 -6.41 -1.13 27.41
CA PRO A 169 -7.52 -0.19 27.53
C PRO A 169 -7.15 1.16 26.91
N VAL A 170 -8.00 1.64 26.00
CA VAL A 170 -7.91 3.02 25.52
C VAL A 170 -8.38 3.92 26.66
N THR A 171 -7.44 4.33 27.50
CA THR A 171 -7.73 5.19 28.66
C THR A 171 -7.93 6.64 28.21
N GLY A 172 -9.17 7.14 28.31
CA GLY A 172 -9.52 8.53 28.00
C GLY A 172 -9.49 8.88 26.50
N ARG A 173 -9.34 10.18 26.18
CA ARG A 173 -9.05 10.66 24.82
C ARG A 173 -7.56 10.52 24.54
N ASN A 174 -7.05 9.30 24.33
CA ASN A 174 -5.63 9.12 24.01
C ASN A 174 -5.30 9.90 22.73
N PRO A 175 -4.46 10.96 22.79
CA PRO A 175 -4.19 11.80 21.62
C PRO A 175 -3.52 11.05 20.47
N PHE A 176 -2.89 9.91 20.74
CA PHE A 176 -2.17 9.10 19.76
C PHE A 176 -2.96 7.92 19.21
N HIS A 177 -4.23 7.73 19.61
CA HIS A 177 -5.12 6.79 18.92
C HIS A 177 -5.35 7.26 17.47
N PRO A 178 -5.39 6.39 16.44
CA PRO A 178 -5.50 6.80 15.04
C PRO A 178 -6.70 7.73 14.80
N GLU A 179 -7.86 7.41 15.37
CA GLU A 179 -9.06 8.28 15.31
C GLU A 179 -8.79 9.71 15.82
N ASN A 180 -8.08 9.85 16.95
CA ASN A 180 -7.80 11.15 17.56
C ASN A 180 -6.73 11.92 16.78
N LEU A 181 -5.73 11.22 16.23
CA LEU A 181 -4.73 11.81 15.32
C LEU A 181 -5.41 12.36 14.06
N ILE A 182 -6.24 11.55 13.40
CA ILE A 182 -7.00 11.96 12.21
C ILE A 182 -7.88 13.16 12.52
N LYS A 183 -8.61 13.11 13.65
CA LYS A 183 -9.44 14.24 14.09
C LYS A 183 -8.61 15.51 14.30
N ASN A 184 -7.48 15.42 15.00
CA ASN A 184 -6.61 16.56 15.24
C ASN A 184 -6.08 17.16 13.93
N ILE A 185 -5.65 16.31 12.99
CA ILE A 185 -5.18 16.74 11.67
C ILE A 185 -6.31 17.39 10.88
N LYS A 186 -7.51 16.82 10.87
CA LYS A 186 -8.69 17.41 10.20
C LYS A 186 -9.03 18.81 10.73
N GLU A 187 -8.79 19.07 12.02
CA GLU A 187 -9.00 20.38 12.66
C GLU A 187 -7.86 21.38 12.41
N THR A 188 -6.64 20.91 12.18
CA THR A 188 -5.43 21.75 12.11
C THR A 188 -4.81 21.86 10.71
N HIS A 189 -5.26 21.05 9.75
CA HIS A 189 -4.79 21.01 8.36
C HIS A 189 -5.94 21.27 7.39
N PRO A 190 -6.14 22.53 6.97
CA PRO A 190 -7.22 22.92 6.06
C PRO A 190 -7.24 22.11 4.77
N GLU A 191 -6.07 21.77 4.23
CA GLU A 191 -5.89 20.99 3.01
C GLU A 191 -6.51 19.59 3.12
N ILE A 192 -6.27 18.88 4.22
CA ILE A 192 -6.83 17.54 4.49
C ILE A 192 -8.32 17.66 4.85
N SER A 193 -8.68 18.68 5.63
CA SER A 193 -10.08 18.94 5.98
C SER A 193 -10.96 19.12 4.74
N LEU A 194 -10.44 19.83 3.73
CA LEU A 194 -11.10 20.03 2.44
C LEU A 194 -11.25 18.71 1.67
N LEU A 195 -10.24 17.82 1.70
CA LEU A 195 -10.37 16.48 1.09
C LEU A 195 -11.54 15.71 1.69
N TYR A 196 -11.66 15.64 3.03
CA TYR A 196 -12.79 14.96 3.68
C TYR A 196 -14.15 15.53 3.26
N LYS A 197 -14.27 16.85 3.17
CA LYS A 197 -15.51 17.50 2.71
C LYS A 197 -15.82 17.15 1.27
N ASN A 198 -14.81 17.10 0.40
CA ASN A 198 -15.02 16.84 -1.02
C ASN A 198 -15.25 15.34 -1.32
N ILE A 199 -14.76 14.42 -0.47
CA ILE A 199 -15.06 12.98 -0.58
C ILE A 199 -16.57 12.73 -0.57
N GLU A 200 -17.35 13.50 0.20
CA GLU A 200 -18.82 13.38 0.27
C GLU A 200 -19.51 13.71 -1.07
N GLN A 201 -18.81 14.35 -2.01
CA GLN A 201 -19.33 14.73 -3.33
C GLN A 201 -19.04 13.68 -4.41
N ILE A 202 -18.23 12.66 -4.10
CA ILE A 202 -17.87 11.60 -5.04
C ILE A 202 -19.10 10.74 -5.33
N ARG A 203 -19.39 10.51 -6.61
CA ARG A 203 -20.56 9.74 -7.04
C ARG A 203 -20.37 8.22 -6.90
N PHE A 204 -19.13 7.77 -6.78
CA PHE A 204 -18.75 6.37 -6.75
C PHE A 204 -18.38 5.93 -5.32
N PRO A 205 -19.22 5.14 -4.63
CA PRO A 205 -19.04 4.86 -3.21
C PRO A 205 -17.76 4.09 -2.87
N GLN A 206 -17.29 3.23 -3.76
CA GLN A 206 -16.11 2.39 -3.53
C GLN A 206 -14.82 3.23 -3.58
N GLU A 207 -14.71 4.10 -4.58
CA GLU A 207 -13.62 5.05 -4.74
C GLU A 207 -13.64 6.08 -3.61
N ALA A 208 -14.83 6.51 -3.18
CA ALA A 208 -14.97 7.40 -2.02
C ALA A 208 -14.42 6.76 -0.73
N GLU A 209 -14.69 5.47 -0.51
CA GLU A 209 -14.18 4.72 0.63
C GLU A 209 -12.67 4.49 0.54
N LEU A 210 -12.15 4.13 -0.64
CA LEU A 210 -10.72 3.98 -0.87
C LEU A 210 -9.97 5.30 -0.65
N ILE A 211 -10.48 6.40 -1.21
CA ILE A 211 -9.90 7.73 -1.04
C ILE A 211 -9.95 8.15 0.43
N ARG A 212 -11.04 7.84 1.16
CA ARG A 212 -11.13 8.11 2.61
C ARG A 212 -10.00 7.41 3.37
N LYS A 213 -9.76 6.12 3.11
CA LYS A 213 -8.65 5.37 3.73
C LYS A 213 -7.28 5.96 3.41
N ILE A 214 -7.07 6.38 2.16
CA ILE A 214 -5.83 7.07 1.77
C ILE A 214 -5.66 8.36 2.57
N VAL A 215 -6.71 9.17 2.72
CA VAL A 215 -6.66 10.43 3.48
C VAL A 215 -6.45 10.19 4.98
N ASP A 216 -7.01 9.12 5.54
CA ASP A 216 -6.75 8.70 6.92
C ASP A 216 -5.25 8.38 7.12
N ASP A 217 -4.65 7.58 6.23
CA ASP A 217 -3.22 7.24 6.29
C ASP A 217 -2.31 8.47 6.04
N LEU A 218 -2.69 9.38 5.13
CA LEU A 218 -1.97 10.65 4.95
C LEU A 218 -1.99 11.49 6.23
N SER A 219 -3.10 11.45 6.98
CA SER A 219 -3.23 12.16 8.25
C SER A 219 -2.26 11.60 9.30
N ILE A 220 -2.10 10.28 9.36
CA ILE A 220 -1.10 9.64 10.23
C ILE A 220 0.33 10.06 9.84
N ARG A 221 0.66 10.01 8.55
CA ARG A 221 2.02 10.35 8.07
C ARG A 221 2.37 11.83 8.29
N ILE A 222 1.43 12.75 8.02
CA ILE A 222 1.71 14.19 8.12
C ILE A 222 1.85 14.67 9.55
N TYR A 223 1.18 14.03 10.51
CA TYR A 223 1.22 14.41 11.92
C TYR A 223 2.64 14.46 12.45
N GLU A 224 3.34 13.33 12.35
CA GLU A 224 4.71 13.23 12.86
C GLU A 224 5.69 14.02 11.99
N ALA A 225 5.48 14.04 10.67
CA ALA A 225 6.32 14.78 9.74
C ALA A 225 6.31 16.28 10.03
N LYS A 226 5.13 16.91 10.25
CA LYS A 226 5.05 18.34 10.63
C LYS A 226 5.56 18.59 12.04
N HIS A 227 5.28 17.70 13.01
CA HIS A 227 5.81 17.85 14.36
C HIS A 227 7.34 17.96 14.39
N ARG A 228 8.03 17.28 13.46
CA ARG A 228 9.49 17.27 13.33
C ARG A 228 10.05 18.14 12.21
N ALA A 229 9.19 18.86 11.48
CA ALA A 229 9.57 19.61 10.27
C ALA A 229 10.33 18.75 9.23
N TYR A 230 9.93 17.48 9.06
CA TYR A 230 10.54 16.55 8.10
C TYR A 230 10.08 16.84 6.67
N HIS A 231 10.80 17.72 5.97
CA HIS A 231 10.38 18.27 4.67
C HIS A 231 10.16 17.24 3.55
N PRO A 232 11.00 16.21 3.33
CA PRO A 232 10.75 15.20 2.30
C PRO A 232 9.39 14.52 2.42
N GLU A 233 9.02 14.10 3.63
CA GLU A 233 7.72 13.47 3.90
C GLU A 233 6.57 14.47 3.77
N ILE A 234 6.73 15.68 4.32
CA ILE A 234 5.75 16.77 4.15
C ILE A 234 5.50 17.04 2.66
N ASN A 235 6.55 17.13 1.85
CA ASN A 235 6.45 17.39 0.41
C ASN A 235 5.75 16.24 -0.32
N TRP A 236 6.10 14.99 0.00
CA TRP A 236 5.44 13.82 -0.59
C TRP A 236 3.94 13.78 -0.24
N VAL A 237 3.59 14.00 1.03
CA VAL A 237 2.18 14.07 1.46
C VAL A 237 1.45 15.21 0.76
N ASN A 238 2.05 16.39 0.63
CA ASN A 238 1.43 17.52 -0.09
C ASN A 238 1.20 17.23 -1.57
N ASN A 239 2.14 16.53 -2.22
CA ASN A 239 1.99 16.05 -3.59
C ASN A 239 0.82 15.06 -3.71
N ALA A 240 0.72 14.11 -2.79
CA ALA A 240 -0.39 13.16 -2.72
C ALA A 240 -1.73 13.87 -2.50
N ILE A 241 -1.81 14.82 -1.55
CA ILE A 241 -3.00 15.65 -1.29
C ILE A 241 -3.43 16.38 -2.57
N THR A 242 -2.49 16.98 -3.30
CA THR A 242 -2.78 17.72 -4.55
C THR A 242 -3.33 16.78 -5.63
N GLY A 243 -2.71 15.61 -5.80
CA GLY A 243 -3.17 14.58 -6.73
C GLY A 243 -4.57 14.09 -6.39
N ILE A 244 -4.81 13.71 -5.12
CA ILE A 244 -6.12 13.25 -4.63
C ILE A 244 -7.17 14.35 -4.80
N HIS A 245 -6.87 15.61 -4.48
CA HIS A 245 -7.81 16.71 -4.68
C HIS A 245 -8.25 16.81 -6.15
N THR A 246 -7.31 16.67 -7.08
CA THR A 246 -7.59 16.65 -8.52
C THR A 246 -8.50 15.48 -8.89
N ILE A 247 -8.20 14.27 -8.39
CA ILE A 247 -9.02 13.07 -8.60
C ILE A 247 -10.44 13.29 -8.09
N ILE A 248 -10.61 13.75 -6.84
CA ILE A 248 -11.92 13.99 -6.24
C ILE A 248 -12.74 14.96 -7.08
N ASN A 249 -12.13 16.05 -7.55
CA ASN A 249 -12.82 17.02 -8.39
C ASN A 249 -13.34 16.40 -9.70
N LYS A 250 -12.62 15.42 -10.26
CA LYS A 250 -13.01 14.67 -11.46
C LYS A 250 -13.97 13.51 -11.22
N LEU A 251 -14.07 13.02 -9.98
CA LEU A 251 -15.05 12.01 -9.57
C LEU A 251 -16.31 12.63 -8.96
N SER A 252 -16.34 13.96 -8.81
CA SER A 252 -17.48 14.71 -8.32
C SER A 252 -18.67 14.62 -9.28
N LYS A 253 -19.87 14.86 -8.75
CA LYS A 253 -21.12 14.85 -9.53
C LYS A 253 -21.15 15.84 -10.70
N ASP A 254 -20.34 16.90 -10.63
CA ASP A 254 -20.43 18.05 -11.54
C ASP A 254 -19.43 18.00 -12.71
N ASN A 255 -18.38 17.16 -12.66
CA ASN A 255 -17.37 17.12 -13.73
C ASN A 255 -16.69 15.74 -13.89
N PRO A 256 -17.39 14.72 -14.42
CA PRO A 256 -16.99 13.32 -14.34
C PRO A 256 -15.91 12.86 -15.34
N HIS A 257 -15.10 13.76 -15.90
CA HIS A 257 -14.15 13.40 -16.94
C HIS A 257 -12.71 13.55 -16.50
N ILE A 258 -12.14 12.42 -16.06
CA ILE A 258 -10.70 12.25 -15.86
C ILE A 258 -10.07 11.68 -17.13
N ARG A 259 -8.97 12.29 -17.58
CA ARG A 259 -8.22 11.82 -18.76
C ARG A 259 -6.96 11.08 -18.34
N GLN A 260 -6.49 10.18 -19.19
CA GLN A 260 -5.27 9.42 -18.93
C GLN A 260 -4.05 10.34 -18.71
N ALA A 261 -3.87 11.38 -19.51
CA ALA A 261 -2.80 12.36 -19.33
C ALA A 261 -2.83 13.09 -17.97
N GLU A 262 -4.03 13.31 -17.39
CA GLU A 262 -4.16 13.89 -16.05
C GLU A 262 -3.71 12.89 -14.98
N LEU A 263 -4.07 11.61 -15.14
CA LEU A 263 -3.62 10.53 -14.27
C LEU A 263 -2.12 10.28 -14.38
N ASP A 264 -1.54 10.38 -15.57
CA ASP A 264 -0.10 10.26 -15.79
C ASP A 264 0.66 11.39 -15.07
N ALA A 265 0.16 12.63 -15.16
CA ALA A 265 0.73 13.77 -14.44
C ALA A 265 0.64 13.58 -12.92
N ILE A 266 -0.48 13.10 -12.40
CA ILE A 266 -0.65 12.82 -10.97
C ILE A 266 0.30 11.70 -10.52
N SER A 267 0.41 10.63 -11.30
CA SER A 267 1.34 9.52 -11.03
C SER A 267 2.79 10.03 -10.98
N GLN A 268 3.19 10.87 -11.93
CA GLN A 268 4.52 11.48 -11.96
C GLN A 268 4.80 12.34 -10.71
N ILE A 269 3.79 13.06 -10.21
CA ILE A 269 3.91 13.93 -9.03
C ILE A 269 4.05 13.11 -7.74
N ILE A 270 3.30 12.01 -7.60
CA ILE A 270 3.25 11.19 -6.39
C ILE A 270 4.40 10.17 -6.35
N PHE A 271 4.65 9.48 -7.46
CA PHE A 271 5.58 8.35 -7.52
C PHE A 271 6.89 8.68 -8.24
N GLY A 272 6.96 9.79 -8.97
CA GLY A 272 8.11 10.13 -9.81
C GLY A 272 8.15 9.40 -11.16
N THR A 273 7.09 8.67 -11.50
CA THR A 273 6.90 7.96 -12.77
C THR A 273 5.42 7.90 -13.13
N ASP A 274 5.08 7.97 -14.42
CA ASP A 274 3.74 7.72 -14.95
C ASP A 274 3.44 6.22 -15.13
N ASP A 275 4.49 5.42 -15.35
CA ASP A 275 4.45 3.96 -15.44
C ASP A 275 4.27 3.31 -14.06
N LEU A 276 3.01 2.99 -13.73
CA LEU A 276 2.63 2.35 -12.47
C LEU A 276 3.25 0.97 -12.26
N SER A 277 3.72 0.29 -13.32
CA SER A 277 4.38 -1.03 -13.19
C SER A 277 5.79 -0.95 -12.59
N LYS A 278 6.42 0.23 -12.65
CA LYS A 278 7.74 0.52 -12.07
C LYS A 278 7.67 1.00 -10.62
N VAL A 279 6.46 1.28 -10.13
CA VAL A 279 6.27 1.69 -8.74
C VAL A 279 6.41 0.45 -7.86
N VAL A 280 7.36 0.53 -6.91
CA VAL A 280 7.55 -0.46 -5.85
C VAL A 280 7.10 0.17 -4.54
N PRO A 281 5.86 -0.09 -4.09
CA PRO A 281 5.34 0.49 -2.85
C PRO A 281 6.17 0.06 -1.65
N ASN A 282 6.47 1.01 -0.76
CA ASN A 282 7.16 0.73 0.49
C ASN A 282 6.24 0.81 1.72
N SER A 283 5.00 1.25 1.56
CA SER A 283 4.01 1.38 2.65
C SER A 283 2.61 1.06 2.15
N GLN A 284 1.68 0.77 3.06
CA GLN A 284 0.30 0.42 2.71
C GLN A 284 -0.40 1.55 1.94
N ILE A 285 -0.17 2.81 2.32
CA ILE A 285 -0.73 3.95 1.61
C ILE A 285 -0.26 4.04 0.16
N GLU A 286 1.00 3.69 -0.14
CA GLU A 286 1.51 3.69 -1.50
C GLU A 286 0.84 2.60 -2.34
N VAL A 287 0.50 1.46 -1.74
CA VAL A 287 -0.32 0.42 -2.38
C VAL A 287 -1.71 0.96 -2.68
N LEU A 288 -2.39 1.55 -1.69
CA LEU A 288 -3.73 2.11 -1.88
C LEU A 288 -3.76 3.19 -2.97
N LEU A 289 -2.76 4.08 -2.99
CA LEU A 289 -2.60 5.09 -4.03
C LEU A 289 -2.34 4.45 -5.41
N GLN A 290 -1.48 3.43 -5.49
CA GLN A 290 -1.21 2.73 -6.74
C GLN A 290 -2.47 2.03 -7.27
N ASP A 291 -3.21 1.34 -6.41
CA ASP A 291 -4.46 0.65 -6.77
C ASP A 291 -5.52 1.64 -7.24
N LEU A 292 -5.73 2.75 -6.53
CA LEU A 292 -6.61 3.83 -6.98
C LEU A 292 -6.21 4.34 -8.37
N MET A 293 -4.91 4.55 -8.61
CA MET A 293 -4.43 5.06 -9.91
C MET A 293 -4.60 4.03 -11.03
N ILE A 294 -4.43 2.74 -10.76
CA ILE A 294 -4.70 1.67 -11.74
C ILE A 294 -6.18 1.65 -12.11
N ASP A 295 -7.06 1.61 -11.11
CA ASP A 295 -8.50 1.56 -11.31
C ASP A 295 -9.01 2.78 -12.09
N LEU A 296 -8.48 3.97 -11.80
CA LEU A 296 -8.84 5.20 -12.52
C LEU A 296 -8.32 5.22 -13.96
N LYS A 297 -7.12 4.69 -14.22
CA LYS A 297 -6.60 4.59 -15.60
C LYS A 297 -7.42 3.61 -16.43
N ASP A 298 -7.80 2.48 -15.84
CA ASP A 298 -8.70 1.51 -16.47
C ASP A 298 -10.10 2.09 -16.69
N PHE A 299 -10.62 2.88 -15.74
CA PHE A 299 -11.88 3.61 -15.92
C PHE A 299 -11.80 4.59 -17.10
N ALA A 300 -10.77 5.43 -17.16
CA ALA A 300 -10.59 6.39 -18.25
C ALA A 300 -10.47 5.70 -19.62
N LEU A 301 -9.75 4.57 -19.66
CA LEU A 301 -9.60 3.79 -20.88
C LEU A 301 -10.90 3.10 -21.31
N ARG A 302 -11.67 2.55 -20.36
CA ARG A 302 -13.01 2.00 -20.63
C ARG A 302 -13.90 3.06 -21.28
N ASP A 303 -13.93 4.27 -20.73
CA ASP A 303 -14.70 5.38 -21.28
C ASP A 303 -14.25 5.77 -22.70
N GLU A 304 -12.94 5.74 -22.97
CA GLU A 304 -12.38 6.04 -24.29
C GLU A 304 -12.69 4.93 -25.33
N LEU A 305 -12.60 3.67 -24.92
CA LEU A 305 -12.98 2.52 -25.74
C LEU A 305 -14.48 2.56 -26.09
N LEU A 306 -15.35 2.83 -25.11
CA LEU A 306 -16.79 2.99 -25.32
C LEU A 306 -17.09 4.08 -26.35
N LYS A 307 -16.51 5.27 -26.18
CA LYS A 307 -16.67 6.37 -27.14
C LYS A 307 -16.18 6.00 -28.54
N THR A 308 -15.06 5.30 -28.62
CA THR A 308 -14.47 4.88 -29.90
C THR A 308 -15.36 3.87 -30.62
N LEU A 309 -15.88 2.87 -29.89
CA LEU A 309 -16.79 1.86 -30.43
C LEU A 309 -18.12 2.47 -30.88
N GLU A 310 -18.71 3.36 -30.08
CA GLU A 310 -19.95 4.07 -30.44
C GLU A 310 -19.77 4.96 -31.68
N ASN A 311 -18.60 5.59 -31.84
CA ASN A 311 -18.27 6.33 -33.07
C ASN A 311 -18.23 5.42 -34.30
N TYR A 312 -17.57 4.26 -34.21
CA TYR A 312 -17.54 3.30 -35.32
C TYR A 312 -18.93 2.73 -35.63
N LYS A 313 -19.71 2.37 -34.60
CA LYS A 313 -21.10 1.93 -34.74
C LYS A 313 -21.93 2.97 -35.50
N SER A 314 -21.82 4.24 -35.14
CA SER A 314 -22.51 5.35 -35.81
C SER A 314 -22.09 5.50 -37.29
N GLN A 315 -20.80 5.31 -37.61
CA GLN A 315 -20.30 5.34 -38.98
C GLN A 315 -20.85 4.18 -39.83
N PHE A 316 -20.90 2.96 -39.28
CA PHE A 316 -21.49 1.82 -39.99
C PHE A 316 -23.01 1.97 -40.16
N GLN A 317 -23.72 2.48 -39.15
CA GLN A 317 -25.17 2.72 -39.23
C GLN A 317 -25.51 3.77 -40.29
N SER A 318 -24.82 4.91 -40.29
CA SER A 318 -25.03 5.95 -41.31
C SER A 318 -24.72 5.45 -42.72
N SER A 319 -23.71 4.59 -42.88
CA SER A 319 -23.38 3.98 -44.17
C SER A 319 -24.37 2.90 -44.62
N ALA A 320 -24.88 2.09 -43.69
CA ALA A 320 -25.88 1.05 -43.95
C ALA A 320 -27.25 1.61 -44.34
N LEU A 321 -27.65 2.75 -43.75
CA LEU A 321 -28.89 3.44 -44.09
C LEU A 321 -28.85 4.05 -45.50
N VAL A 322 -27.66 4.42 -45.99
CA VAL A 322 -27.47 5.00 -47.33
C VAL A 322 -27.29 3.91 -48.40
N LYS A 323 -26.77 2.73 -48.02
CA LYS A 323 -26.56 1.58 -48.91
C LYS A 323 -26.87 0.30 -48.14
N GLU A 324 -27.88 -0.47 -48.55
CA GLU A 324 -28.27 -1.75 -47.95
C GLU A 324 -27.14 -2.80 -48.05
N GLN A 325 -26.13 -2.70 -47.18
CA GLN A 325 -24.94 -3.55 -47.19
C GLN A 325 -24.93 -4.51 -45.99
N PRO A 326 -25.11 -5.82 -46.20
CA PRO A 326 -25.11 -6.83 -45.13
C PRO A 326 -23.84 -6.83 -44.26
N GLY A 327 -22.68 -6.47 -44.84
CA GLY A 327 -21.41 -6.36 -44.11
C GLY A 327 -21.43 -5.34 -42.97
N ASN A 328 -22.13 -4.20 -43.14
CA ASN A 328 -22.22 -3.19 -42.09
C ASN A 328 -23.05 -3.67 -40.90
N LEU A 329 -24.08 -4.50 -41.13
CA LEU A 329 -24.87 -5.10 -40.05
C LEU A 329 -24.06 -6.09 -39.21
N ILE A 330 -23.18 -6.86 -39.86
CA ILE A 330 -22.25 -7.76 -39.17
C ILE A 330 -21.31 -6.95 -38.27
N GLU A 331 -20.72 -5.85 -38.77
CA GLU A 331 -19.84 -4.99 -37.98
C GLU A 331 -20.56 -4.30 -36.81
N ILE A 332 -21.79 -3.82 -37.01
CA ILE A 332 -22.61 -3.24 -35.93
C ILE A 332 -22.86 -4.27 -34.83
N ASN A 333 -23.19 -5.52 -35.18
CA ASN A 333 -23.43 -6.57 -34.20
C ASN A 333 -22.17 -6.93 -33.41
N ARG A 334 -21.01 -7.00 -34.08
CA ARG A 334 -19.71 -7.23 -33.42
C ARG A 334 -19.38 -6.12 -32.44
N ILE A 335 -19.59 -4.86 -32.83
CA ILE A 335 -19.36 -3.71 -31.96
C ILE A 335 -20.33 -3.71 -30.76
N ASN A 336 -21.61 -4.03 -30.96
CA ASN A 336 -22.58 -4.13 -29.85
C ASN A 336 -22.16 -5.17 -28.82
N GLN A 337 -21.71 -6.35 -29.25
CA GLN A 337 -21.22 -7.38 -28.33
C GLN A 337 -20.04 -6.90 -27.48
N LEU A 338 -19.16 -6.08 -28.05
CA LEU A 338 -18.01 -5.51 -27.36
C LEU A 338 -18.41 -4.38 -26.41
N ILE A 339 -19.34 -3.51 -26.82
CA ILE A 339 -19.92 -2.46 -25.96
C ILE A 339 -20.61 -3.09 -24.76
N ASP A 340 -21.40 -4.15 -24.95
CA ASP A 340 -22.08 -4.86 -23.86
C ASP A 340 -21.09 -5.33 -22.79
N LYS A 341 -19.88 -5.79 -23.16
CA LYS A 341 -18.83 -6.18 -22.20
C LYS A 341 -18.30 -5.01 -21.40
N LEU A 342 -18.22 -3.83 -22.01
CA LEU A 342 -17.76 -2.62 -21.36
C LEU A 342 -18.86 -1.95 -20.54
N GLU A 343 -20.16 -2.11 -20.83
CA GLU A 343 -21.23 -1.42 -20.08
C GLU A 343 -21.79 -2.25 -18.92
N THR A 344 -21.95 -3.56 -19.10
CA THR A 344 -22.67 -4.42 -18.16
C THR A 344 -21.86 -4.81 -16.91
N ILE A 345 -20.54 -4.74 -16.99
CA ILE A 345 -19.64 -5.06 -15.86
C ILE A 345 -19.37 -3.76 -15.09
N PRO A 346 -19.74 -3.67 -13.79
CA PRO A 346 -19.57 -2.45 -13.01
C PRO A 346 -18.10 -2.02 -12.88
N HIS A 347 -17.20 -2.98 -12.62
CA HIS A 347 -15.79 -2.73 -12.39
C HIS A 347 -15.01 -2.55 -13.69
N ALA A 348 -14.30 -1.43 -13.83
CA ALA A 348 -13.61 -1.08 -15.07
C ALA A 348 -12.53 -2.10 -15.45
N SER A 349 -11.69 -2.52 -14.50
CA SER A 349 -10.61 -3.48 -14.71
C SER A 349 -11.14 -4.85 -15.15
N GLU A 350 -12.25 -5.31 -14.56
CA GLU A 350 -12.94 -6.55 -14.97
C GLU A 350 -13.59 -6.42 -16.35
N ALA A 351 -14.22 -5.28 -16.63
CA ALA A 351 -14.84 -4.99 -17.92
C ALA A 351 -13.79 -5.01 -19.04
N LEU A 352 -12.64 -4.37 -18.82
CA LEU A 352 -11.51 -4.38 -19.75
C LEU A 352 -10.92 -5.78 -19.93
N ALA A 353 -10.77 -6.56 -18.87
CA ALA A 353 -10.30 -7.94 -18.98
C ALA A 353 -11.29 -8.82 -19.78
N ALA A 354 -12.60 -8.69 -19.53
CA ALA A 354 -13.62 -9.40 -20.29
C ALA A 354 -13.66 -8.98 -21.76
N PHE A 355 -13.52 -7.68 -22.03
CA PHE A 355 -13.40 -7.11 -23.36
C PHE A 355 -12.15 -7.63 -24.10
N ALA A 356 -10.98 -7.58 -23.47
CA ALA A 356 -9.72 -8.10 -24.01
C ALA A 356 -9.81 -9.60 -24.35
N ASN A 357 -10.37 -10.39 -23.44
CA ASN A 357 -10.61 -11.81 -23.66
C ASN A 357 -11.55 -12.09 -24.84
N SER A 358 -12.59 -11.25 -25.01
CA SER A 358 -13.50 -11.36 -26.16
C SER A 358 -12.81 -11.05 -27.47
N LEU A 359 -12.02 -9.97 -27.50
CA LEU A 359 -11.20 -9.59 -28.65
C LEU A 359 -10.23 -10.73 -29.03
N GLN A 360 -9.52 -11.28 -28.05
CA GLN A 360 -8.54 -12.35 -28.28
C GLN A 360 -9.20 -13.65 -28.78
N LYS A 361 -10.29 -14.10 -28.15
CA LYS A 361 -10.98 -15.34 -28.54
C LYS A 361 -11.54 -15.28 -29.97
N ASN A 362 -11.98 -14.11 -30.39
CA ASN A 362 -12.59 -13.88 -31.70
C ASN A 362 -11.67 -13.10 -32.64
N GLU A 363 -10.34 -13.14 -32.41
CA GLU A 363 -9.37 -12.36 -33.19
C GLU A 363 -9.51 -12.61 -34.69
N HIS A 364 -9.68 -13.87 -35.08
CA HIS A 364 -9.90 -14.28 -36.48
C HIS A 364 -11.14 -13.65 -37.12
N GLU A 365 -12.14 -13.27 -36.33
CA GLU A 365 -13.35 -12.60 -36.81
C GLU A 365 -13.15 -11.08 -36.91
N TYR A 366 -12.40 -10.50 -35.98
CA TYR A 366 -12.24 -9.05 -35.85
C TYR A 366 -11.04 -8.49 -36.62
N CYS A 367 -10.01 -9.29 -36.89
CA CYS A 367 -8.75 -8.80 -37.47
C CYS A 367 -8.90 -8.20 -38.88
N THR A 368 -10.01 -8.51 -39.58
CA THR A 368 -10.35 -7.94 -40.89
C THR A 368 -11.07 -6.59 -40.79
N SER A 369 -11.52 -6.19 -39.60
CA SER A 369 -12.28 -4.97 -39.38
C SER A 369 -11.36 -3.75 -39.23
N THR A 370 -11.75 -2.62 -39.83
CA THR A 370 -10.95 -1.39 -39.81
C THR A 370 -10.81 -0.76 -38.42
N TRP A 371 -11.74 -1.07 -37.50
CA TRP A 371 -11.72 -0.59 -36.13
C TRP A 371 -10.86 -1.44 -35.18
N TRP A 372 -10.49 -2.66 -35.59
CA TRP A 372 -9.78 -3.61 -34.71
C TRP A 372 -8.43 -3.09 -34.22
N GLN A 373 -7.57 -2.64 -35.15
CA GLN A 373 -6.23 -2.15 -34.81
C GLN A 373 -6.27 -0.90 -33.89
N PRO A 374 -7.09 0.13 -34.16
CA PRO A 374 -7.29 1.24 -33.23
C PRO A 374 -7.73 0.82 -31.83
N ILE A 375 -8.68 -0.13 -31.73
CA ILE A 375 -9.15 -0.66 -30.45
C ILE A 375 -8.06 -1.46 -29.73
N GLY A 376 -7.29 -2.29 -30.45
CA GLY A 376 -6.15 -3.02 -29.91
C GLY A 376 -5.05 -2.09 -29.38
N ASN A 377 -4.77 -1.00 -30.10
CA ASN A 377 -3.80 0.01 -29.67
C ASN A 377 -4.25 0.74 -28.40
N LEU A 378 -5.52 1.11 -28.30
CA LEU A 378 -6.07 1.70 -27.06
C LEU A 378 -6.00 0.69 -25.91
N LEU A 379 -6.41 -0.56 -26.13
CA LEU A 379 -6.39 -1.60 -25.11
C LEU A 379 -4.97 -1.88 -24.58
N SER A 380 -3.95 -1.74 -25.42
CA SER A 380 -2.53 -1.86 -25.02
C SER A 380 -2.07 -0.79 -24.03
N GLN A 381 -2.92 0.20 -23.71
CA GLN A 381 -2.64 1.21 -22.69
C GLN A 381 -3.17 0.81 -21.30
N SER A 382 -3.96 -0.27 -21.19
CA SER A 382 -4.49 -0.74 -19.90
C SER A 382 -3.38 -1.33 -19.05
N PRO A 383 -3.15 -0.81 -17.82
CA PRO A 383 -2.27 -1.45 -16.85
C PRO A 383 -2.73 -2.88 -16.52
N THR A 384 -4.04 -3.13 -16.39
CA THR A 384 -4.58 -4.46 -16.04
C THR A 384 -4.42 -5.47 -17.17
N VAL A 385 -4.73 -5.11 -18.42
CA VAL A 385 -4.60 -6.05 -19.56
C VAL A 385 -3.13 -6.32 -19.89
N ASN A 386 -2.27 -5.29 -19.82
CA ASN A 386 -0.82 -5.50 -19.94
C ASN A 386 -0.26 -6.29 -18.78
N SER A 387 -0.80 -6.12 -17.57
CA SER A 387 -0.46 -7.01 -16.47
C SER A 387 -0.84 -8.43 -16.84
N LEU A 388 -2.04 -8.76 -17.33
CA LEU A 388 -2.42 -10.15 -17.70
C LEU A 388 -1.51 -10.80 -18.76
N ALA A 389 -0.95 -10.03 -19.70
CA ALA A 389 0.08 -10.51 -20.63
C ALA A 389 1.50 -10.60 -20.01
N THR A 390 1.78 -9.78 -18.98
CA THR A 390 3.06 -9.71 -18.22
C THR A 390 2.97 -10.43 -16.86
N ILE A 391 1.86 -11.09 -16.58
CA ILE A 391 1.49 -11.80 -15.34
C ILE A 391 2.19 -13.16 -15.27
N SER A 392 3.09 -13.44 -16.21
CA SER A 392 4.14 -14.44 -16.02
C SER A 392 5.26 -13.98 -15.06
N LYS A 393 5.38 -12.69 -14.68
CA LYS A 393 6.52 -12.25 -13.83
C LYS A 393 6.24 -11.29 -12.67
N SER A 394 5.06 -10.66 -12.56
CA SER A 394 4.71 -9.77 -11.43
C SER A 394 3.58 -10.30 -10.54
N HIS A 395 2.88 -11.36 -10.95
CA HIS A 395 1.75 -11.95 -10.21
C HIS A 395 2.13 -12.91 -9.07
N GLN A 396 3.43 -12.99 -8.71
CA GLN A 396 3.85 -13.75 -7.53
C GLN A 396 3.49 -13.06 -6.20
N PHE A 397 3.04 -11.80 -6.22
CA PHE A 397 2.74 -11.06 -4.98
C PHE A 397 1.24 -10.98 -4.64
N ARG A 398 0.35 -10.91 -5.64
CA ARG A 398 -1.12 -10.82 -5.41
C ARG A 398 -1.82 -12.20 -5.31
N GLN A 399 -1.29 -13.25 -5.95
CA GLN A 399 -1.92 -14.59 -5.92
C GLN A 399 -1.53 -15.45 -4.70
N ARG A 400 -0.38 -15.22 -4.07
CA ARG A 400 0.06 -16.01 -2.89
C ARG A 400 -0.78 -15.80 -1.62
N ILE A 401 -1.54 -14.71 -1.51
CA ILE A 401 -2.37 -14.46 -0.31
C ILE A 401 -3.75 -15.14 -0.41
N SER A 402 -4.25 -15.40 -1.62
CA SER A 402 -5.55 -16.07 -1.79
C SER A 402 -5.44 -17.58 -2.03
N GLU A 403 -4.31 -18.08 -2.55
CA GLU A 403 -4.16 -19.50 -2.93
C GLU A 403 -3.48 -20.38 -1.85
N MET A 404 -3.03 -19.83 -0.72
CA MET A 404 -2.56 -20.63 0.43
C MET A 404 -3.69 -21.20 1.31
N LYS A 405 -4.88 -21.42 0.73
CA LYS A 405 -5.98 -22.09 1.43
C LYS A 405 -6.11 -23.59 1.15
N ASP A 406 -5.49 -24.13 0.09
CA ASP A 406 -5.78 -25.53 -0.29
C ASP A 406 -4.59 -26.49 -0.51
N ASP A 407 -3.32 -26.06 -0.39
CA ASP A 407 -2.16 -26.95 -0.70
C ASP A 407 -1.22 -27.23 0.49
N CYS A 408 -1.76 -27.49 1.68
CA CYS A 408 -0.95 -27.98 2.82
C CYS A 408 -1.64 -29.11 3.59
N ILE A 409 -1.86 -30.25 2.92
CA ILE A 409 -1.79 -31.55 3.60
C ILE A 409 -0.38 -32.09 3.33
N PRO A 410 0.50 -32.21 4.34
CA PRO A 410 1.80 -32.83 4.14
C PRO A 410 1.59 -34.33 3.88
N ASN A 411 1.99 -34.80 2.69
CA ASN A 411 2.30 -36.21 2.48
C ASN A 411 3.47 -36.58 3.39
N GLU A 412 3.20 -37.37 4.42
CA GLU A 412 4.23 -38.13 5.11
C GLU A 412 4.92 -39.07 4.12
N GLY A 413 6.25 -39.10 4.14
CA GLY A 413 7.03 -40.24 3.63
C GLY A 413 7.91 -39.97 2.41
N SER A 414 9.18 -39.67 2.70
CA SER A 414 10.42 -40.09 1.99
C SER A 414 11.46 -38.99 2.24
N GLY A 415 12.43 -39.14 3.14
CA GLY A 415 13.32 -40.28 3.23
C GLY A 415 14.30 -40.24 2.07
N LEU A 416 15.32 -39.38 2.14
CA LEU A 416 16.53 -39.56 1.35
C LEU A 416 17.74 -38.96 2.07
N LYS A 417 18.62 -39.88 2.49
CA LYS A 417 20.01 -39.67 2.84
C LYS A 417 20.75 -39.02 1.67
N LEU A 418 21.62 -38.05 1.98
CA LEU A 418 23.07 -38.16 1.83
C LEU A 418 23.75 -37.08 2.67
#